data_AF-A0A1M6HFL9-F1
#
_entry.id   AF-A0A1M6HFL9-F1
#
_cell.length_a   1.000
_cell.length_b   1.000
_cell.length_c   1.000
_cell.angle_alpha   90.00
_cell.angle_beta   90.00
_cell.angle_gamma   90.00
#
_symmetry.space_group_name_H-M   'P 1'
#
loop_
_entity.id
_entity.type
_entity.pdbx_description
1 polymer ?
#
loop_
_entity_poly.entity_id
_entity_poly.type
_entity_poly.pdbx_seq_one_letter_code
_entity_poly.pdbx_strand_id
1 'polypeptide(L)'
;MFEELARWYLELPREGTRLLVLGLAYLGGLMVLPRESRQTARIGRSAYVALTGVFFIAVVASQAPWFLVGSYPPAGALEALVLWDLVSAVGIGCFFGIVAMRRSRDGWGHPGRFFLAYVPVVNLLLMLKPPAKEERAAPRPLTGRLRATASVAAGIFLLGLASTFSTVMDRIVDRTQHLEPVQLSANTLDL
;
A
#
# COMPACT_ATOMS: atom_id res chain seq x y z
N MET A 1 4.38 -28.76 -0.92
CA MET A 1 4.88 -27.61 -1.72
C MET A 1 4.27 -26.28 -1.31
N PHE A 2 2.96 -26.05 -1.43
CA PHE A 2 2.36 -24.76 -1.01
C PHE A 2 2.46 -24.51 0.50
N GLU A 3 2.24 -25.55 1.30
CA GLU A 3 2.42 -25.49 2.74
C GLU A 3 3.84 -25.09 3.16
N GLU A 4 4.87 -25.65 2.51
CA GLU A 4 6.28 -25.33 2.77
C GLU A 4 6.59 -23.88 2.39
N LEU A 5 6.04 -23.40 1.27
CA LEU A 5 6.16 -21.99 0.86
C LEU A 5 5.49 -21.05 1.86
N ALA A 6 4.33 -21.43 2.38
CA ALA A 6 3.59 -20.66 3.36
C ALA A 6 4.34 -20.60 4.71
N ARG A 7 4.95 -21.71 5.14
CA ARG A 7 5.84 -21.73 6.32
C ARG A 7 7.07 -20.85 6.11
N TRP A 8 7.76 -20.99 4.97
CA TRP A 8 8.91 -20.15 4.63
C TRP A 8 8.56 -18.66 4.62
N TYR A 9 7.38 -18.30 4.09
CA TYR A 9 6.89 -16.93 4.11
C TYR A 9 6.66 -16.39 5.53
N LEU A 10 6.14 -17.23 6.43
CA LEU A 10 5.95 -16.87 7.85
C LEU A 10 7.27 -16.80 8.63
N GLU A 11 8.29 -17.56 8.22
CA GLU A 11 9.63 -17.55 8.82
C GLU A 11 10.47 -16.34 8.38
N LEU A 12 10.05 -15.61 7.35
CA LEU A 12 10.75 -14.40 6.93
C LEU A 12 10.75 -13.37 8.07
N PRO A 13 11.90 -12.69 8.31
CA PRO A 13 11.91 -11.55 9.21
C PRO A 13 10.94 -10.48 8.69
N ARG A 14 10.36 -9.67 9.59
CA ARG A 14 9.36 -8.65 9.24
C ARG A 14 9.84 -7.71 8.14
N GLU A 15 11.13 -7.36 8.15
CA GLU A 15 11.77 -6.55 7.10
C GLU A 15 11.77 -7.28 5.76
N GLY A 16 12.05 -8.58 5.75
CA GLY A 16 12.02 -9.44 4.57
C GLY A 16 10.63 -9.50 3.94
N THR A 17 9.59 -9.70 4.75
CA THR A 17 8.19 -9.70 4.28
C THR A 17 7.80 -8.34 3.70
N ARG A 18 8.18 -7.23 4.36
CA ARG A 18 7.92 -5.86 3.85
C ARG A 18 8.61 -5.62 2.51
N LEU A 19 9.86 -6.05 2.36
CA LEU A 19 10.61 -5.92 1.11
C LEU A 19 10.02 -6.79 0.00
N LEU A 20 9.59 -8.01 0.32
CA LEU A 20 8.93 -8.91 -0.62
C LEU A 20 7.62 -8.30 -1.14
N VAL A 21 6.74 -7.85 -0.23
CA VAL A 21 5.48 -7.19 -0.57
C VAL A 21 5.72 -5.92 -1.41
N LEU A 22 6.71 -5.10 -1.03
CA LEU A 22 7.08 -3.91 -1.81
C LEU A 22 7.58 -4.29 -3.22
N GLY A 23 8.42 -5.32 -3.32
CA GLY A 23 8.91 -5.84 -4.60
C GLY A 23 7.78 -6.36 -5.49
N LEU A 24 6.81 -7.09 -4.93
CA LEU A 24 5.63 -7.57 -5.64
C LEU A 24 4.73 -6.43 -6.09
N ALA A 25 4.52 -5.41 -5.24
CA ALA A 25 3.77 -4.22 -5.63
C ALA A 25 4.48 -3.45 -6.76
N TYR A 26 5.82 -3.40 -6.74
CA TYR A 26 6.61 -2.82 -7.82
C TYR A 26 6.46 -3.61 -9.12
N LEU A 27 6.56 -4.95 -9.07
CA LEU A 27 6.32 -5.83 -10.21
C LEU A 27 4.92 -5.65 -10.78
N GLY A 28 3.89 -5.59 -9.93
CA GLY A 28 2.52 -5.29 -10.34
C GLY A 28 2.40 -3.94 -11.05
N GLY A 29 3.14 -2.93 -10.59
CA GLY A 29 3.27 -1.65 -11.27
C GLY A 29 3.89 -1.75 -12.66
N LEU A 30 4.97 -2.52 -12.80
CA LEU A 30 5.64 -2.74 -14.08
C LEU A 30 4.74 -3.45 -15.10
N MET A 31 3.80 -4.30 -14.67
CA MET A 31 2.80 -4.93 -15.56
C MET A 31 1.91 -3.92 -16.29
N VAL A 32 1.90 -2.65 -15.88
CA VAL A 32 1.15 -1.57 -16.53
C VAL A 32 1.89 -1.00 -17.75
N LEU A 33 3.21 -1.20 -17.88
CA LEU A 33 4.04 -0.67 -18.98
C LEU A 33 3.46 -0.94 -20.38
N PRO A 34 3.00 -2.16 -20.73
CA PRO A 34 2.45 -2.42 -22.07
C PRO A 34 1.21 -1.57 -22.42
N ARG A 35 0.52 -1.01 -21.41
CA ARG A 35 -0.65 -0.15 -21.58
C ARG A 35 -0.30 1.32 -21.81
N GLU A 36 0.98 1.70 -21.78
CA GLU A 36 1.47 3.06 -21.91
C GLU A 36 1.01 3.74 -23.21
N SER A 37 1.00 3.00 -24.32
CA SER A 37 0.64 3.50 -25.66
C SER A 37 -0.84 3.82 -25.85
N ARG A 38 -1.73 3.22 -25.04
CA ARG A 38 -3.20 3.33 -25.22
C ARG A 38 -3.85 4.36 -24.31
N GLN A 39 -3.21 4.75 -23.21
CA GLN A 39 -3.81 5.66 -22.25
C GLN A 39 -3.37 7.10 -22.50
N THR A 40 -4.29 7.97 -22.92
CA THR A 40 -4.05 9.43 -23.01
C THR A 40 -4.46 10.17 -21.74
N ALA A 41 -5.15 9.49 -20.83
CA ALA A 41 -5.67 10.06 -19.60
C ALA A 41 -4.55 10.66 -18.71
N ARG A 42 -4.87 11.80 -18.10
CA ARG A 42 -4.02 12.53 -17.15
C ARG A 42 -4.78 12.72 -15.85
N ILE A 43 -4.08 12.63 -14.72
CA ILE A 43 -4.65 12.86 -13.40
C ILE A 43 -3.98 14.09 -12.79
N GLY A 44 -4.81 15.05 -12.36
CA GLY A 44 -4.34 16.23 -11.66
C GLY A 44 -3.92 15.94 -10.21
N ARG A 45 -3.15 16.85 -9.62
CA ARG A 45 -2.55 16.69 -8.28
C ARG A 45 -3.51 16.23 -7.18
N SER A 46 -4.66 16.90 -7.01
CA SER A 46 -5.59 16.59 -5.91
C SER A 46 -6.16 15.17 -6.01
N ALA A 47 -6.52 14.74 -7.21
CA ALA A 47 -6.97 13.38 -7.46
C ALA A 47 -5.85 12.37 -7.25
N TYR A 48 -4.61 12.70 -7.63
CA TYR A 48 -3.45 11.84 -7.37
C TYR A 48 -3.19 11.63 -5.88
N VAL A 49 -3.23 12.69 -5.08
CA VAL A 49 -3.05 12.60 -3.62
C VAL A 49 -4.17 11.78 -2.99
N ALA A 50 -5.43 12.03 -3.35
CA ALA A 50 -6.56 11.27 -2.85
C ALA A 50 -6.45 9.78 -3.19
N LEU A 51 -6.12 9.43 -4.44
CA LEU A 51 -5.94 8.05 -4.87
C LEU A 51 -4.72 7.37 -4.21
N THR A 52 -3.67 8.13 -3.91
CA THR A 52 -2.53 7.62 -3.14
C THR A 52 -2.94 7.33 -1.69
N GLY A 53 -3.79 8.17 -1.08
CA GLY A 53 -4.39 7.88 0.22
C GLY A 53 -5.24 6.60 0.20
N VAL A 54 -6.11 6.45 -0.81
CA VAL A 54 -6.90 5.22 -1.01
C VAL A 54 -5.99 3.99 -1.18
N PHE A 55 -4.88 4.13 -1.90
CA PHE A 55 -3.88 3.07 -2.02
C PHE A 55 -3.32 2.65 -0.65
N PHE A 56 -2.93 3.59 0.21
CA PHE A 56 -2.46 3.26 1.56
C PHE A 56 -3.54 2.56 2.40
N ILE A 57 -4.79 3.01 2.31
CA ILE A 57 -5.91 2.33 2.97
C ILE A 57 -6.05 0.90 2.44
N ALA A 58 -5.95 0.70 1.12
CA ALA A 58 -6.06 -0.63 0.52
C ALA A 58 -4.94 -1.58 0.99
N VAL A 59 -3.71 -1.08 1.13
CA VAL A 59 -2.58 -1.85 1.69
C VAL A 59 -2.85 -2.26 3.13
N VAL A 60 -3.38 -1.36 3.96
CA VAL A 60 -3.73 -1.70 5.36
C VAL A 60 -4.90 -2.67 5.40
N ALA A 61 -5.94 -2.43 4.59
CA ALA A 61 -7.12 -3.27 4.52
C ALA A 61 -6.81 -4.67 3.97
N SER A 62 -5.79 -4.84 3.13
CA SER A 62 -5.39 -6.16 2.64
C SER A 62 -4.88 -7.08 3.76
N GLN A 63 -4.47 -6.51 4.91
CA GLN A 63 -4.06 -7.27 6.09
C GLN A 63 -5.26 -7.76 6.93
N ALA A 64 -6.48 -7.28 6.65
CA ALA A 64 -7.67 -7.63 7.43
C ALA A 64 -7.93 -9.14 7.56
N PRO A 65 -7.72 -9.99 6.53
CA PRO A 65 -7.95 -11.43 6.64
C PRO A 65 -7.11 -12.11 7.72
N TRP A 66 -5.89 -11.64 7.99
CA TRP A 66 -5.06 -12.18 9.07
C TRP A 66 -5.71 -12.02 10.44
N PHE A 67 -6.49 -10.95 10.66
CA PHE A 67 -7.18 -10.73 11.92
C PHE A 67 -8.45 -11.57 12.07
N LEU A 68 -9.08 -11.95 10.96
CA LEU A 68 -10.30 -12.75 10.98
C LEU A 68 -10.03 -14.23 11.28
N VAL A 69 -8.85 -14.72 10.90
CA VAL A 69 -8.50 -16.14 11.03
C VAL A 69 -7.98 -16.50 12.43
N GLY A 70 -7.48 -15.53 13.20
CA GLY A 70 -7.02 -15.73 14.59
C GLY A 70 -5.77 -16.61 14.70
N SER A 71 -5.46 -17.06 15.93
CA SER A 71 -4.22 -17.80 16.23
C SER A 71 -4.20 -19.26 15.76
N TYR A 72 -5.37 -19.86 15.52
CA TYR A 72 -5.51 -21.27 15.14
C TYR A 72 -6.23 -21.39 13.79
N PRO A 73 -5.54 -21.13 12.66
CA PRO A 73 -6.13 -21.23 11.34
C PRO A 73 -6.61 -22.67 11.07
N PRO A 74 -7.80 -22.87 10.46
CA PRO A 74 -8.17 -24.17 9.94
C PRO A 74 -7.20 -24.61 8.82
N ALA A 75 -7.08 -25.91 8.60
CA ALA A 75 -6.18 -26.46 7.58
C ALA A 75 -6.41 -25.80 6.20
N GLY A 76 -5.33 -25.35 5.56
CA GLY A 76 -5.37 -24.65 4.27
C GLY A 76 -5.66 -23.14 4.33
N ALA A 77 -6.16 -22.60 5.45
CA ALA A 77 -6.39 -21.15 5.57
C ALA A 77 -5.08 -20.35 5.51
N LEU A 78 -4.01 -20.89 6.06
CA LEU A 78 -2.70 -20.26 6.07
C LEU A 78 -2.14 -20.11 4.64
N GLU A 79 -2.25 -21.14 3.81
CA GLU A 79 -1.88 -21.07 2.38
C GLU A 79 -2.71 -20.02 1.63
N ALA A 80 -4.01 -19.96 1.91
CA ALA A 80 -4.91 -18.98 1.30
C ALA A 80 -4.58 -17.54 1.72
N LEU A 81 -4.21 -17.30 2.98
CA LEU A 81 -3.78 -16.00 3.49
C LEU A 81 -2.47 -15.54 2.85
N VAL A 82 -1.49 -16.44 2.74
CA VAL A 82 -0.22 -16.13 2.05
C VAL A 82 -0.48 -15.83 0.58
N LEU A 83 -1.28 -16.64 -0.12
CA LEU A 83 -1.65 -16.37 -1.51
C LEU A 83 -2.37 -15.03 -1.66
N TRP A 84 -3.27 -14.70 -0.73
CA TRP A 84 -3.96 -13.42 -0.68
C TRP A 84 -3.00 -12.24 -0.52
N ASP A 85 -2.02 -12.32 0.39
CA ASP A 85 -1.00 -11.28 0.56
C ASP A 85 -0.22 -11.04 -0.74
N LEU A 86 0.23 -12.12 -1.39
CA LEU A 86 1.00 -12.03 -2.62
C LEU A 86 0.16 -11.43 -3.77
N VAL A 87 -1.07 -11.92 -3.96
CA VAL A 87 -1.97 -11.46 -5.02
C VAL A 87 -2.44 -10.03 -4.78
N SER A 88 -2.78 -9.68 -3.55
CA SER A 88 -3.23 -8.34 -3.19
C SER A 88 -2.10 -7.32 -3.38
N ALA A 89 -0.85 -7.65 -3.00
CA ALA A 89 0.31 -6.80 -3.24
C ALA A 89 0.50 -6.47 -4.73
N VAL A 90 0.43 -7.49 -5.60
CA VAL A 90 0.52 -7.31 -7.06
C VAL A 90 -0.65 -6.48 -7.60
N GLY A 91 -1.88 -6.78 -7.17
CA GLY A 91 -3.08 -6.06 -7.62
C GLY A 91 -3.08 -4.59 -7.22
N ILE A 92 -2.76 -4.32 -5.96
CA ILE A 92 -2.62 -2.96 -5.40
C ILE A 92 -1.48 -2.20 -6.10
N GLY A 93 -0.36 -2.88 -6.32
CA GLY A 93 0.76 -2.37 -7.12
C GLY A 93 0.36 -1.98 -8.54
N CYS A 94 -0.38 -2.83 -9.24
CA CYS A 94 -0.89 -2.56 -10.59
C CYS A 94 -1.81 -1.34 -10.62
N PHE A 95 -2.74 -1.23 -9.67
CA PHE A 95 -3.61 -0.07 -9.56
C PHE A 95 -2.82 1.23 -9.33
N PHE A 96 -1.85 1.21 -8.40
CA PHE A 96 -0.98 2.35 -8.15
C PHE A 96 -0.14 2.73 -9.37
N GLY A 97 0.40 1.74 -10.10
CA GLY A 97 1.12 1.95 -11.34
C GLY A 97 0.31 2.70 -12.39
N ILE A 98 -0.98 2.38 -12.54
CA ILE A 98 -1.89 3.11 -13.45
C ILE A 98 -2.03 4.57 -13.03
N VAL A 99 -2.26 4.82 -11.73
CA VAL A 99 -2.45 6.17 -11.18
C VAL A 99 -1.16 6.99 -11.30
N ALA A 100 -0.02 6.40 -10.95
CA ALA A 100 1.31 6.97 -11.10
C ALA A 100 1.64 7.29 -12.55
N MET A 101 1.28 6.42 -13.50
CA MET A 101 1.54 6.64 -14.93
C MET A 101 0.75 7.82 -15.48
N ARG A 102 -0.54 7.93 -15.11
CA ARG A 102 -1.38 9.07 -15.49
C ARG A 102 -0.87 10.38 -14.88
N ARG A 103 -0.35 10.33 -13.66
CA ARG A 103 0.25 11.49 -13.00
C ARG A 103 1.62 11.86 -13.58
N SER A 104 2.45 10.86 -13.89
CA SER A 104 3.74 11.03 -14.56
C SER A 104 3.57 11.75 -15.89
N ARG A 105 2.55 11.38 -16.68
CA ARG A 105 2.20 12.07 -17.92
C ARG A 105 1.77 13.52 -17.69
N ASP A 106 1.02 13.80 -16.63
CA ASP A 106 0.58 15.15 -16.28
C ASP A 106 1.76 16.03 -15.81
N GLY A 107 2.61 15.53 -14.92
CA GLY A 107 3.72 16.28 -14.32
C GLY A 107 5.00 16.35 -15.15
N TRP A 108 5.39 15.27 -15.83
CA TRP A 108 6.61 15.21 -16.63
C TRP A 108 6.36 15.20 -18.15
N GLY A 109 5.11 15.13 -18.61
CA GLY A 109 4.79 14.98 -20.03
C GLY A 109 5.03 13.57 -20.59
N HIS A 110 5.68 12.69 -19.83
CA HIS A 110 6.01 11.32 -20.23
C HIS A 110 5.48 10.29 -19.21
N PRO A 111 4.83 9.20 -19.65
CA PRO A 111 4.31 8.15 -18.75
C PRO A 111 5.38 7.23 -18.14
N GLY A 112 6.43 6.89 -18.89
CA GLY A 112 7.51 6.00 -18.48
C GLY A 112 8.31 6.37 -17.22
N ARG A 113 8.10 7.52 -16.57
CA ARG A 113 8.72 7.86 -15.28
C ARG A 113 7.87 7.45 -14.06
N PHE A 114 6.78 6.72 -14.28
CA PHE A 114 5.85 6.34 -13.21
C PHE A 114 6.47 5.44 -12.14
N PHE A 115 7.45 4.61 -12.49
CA PHE A 115 8.12 3.71 -11.55
C PHE A 115 8.82 4.49 -10.41
N LEU A 116 9.17 5.75 -10.66
CA LEU A 116 9.73 6.64 -9.64
C LEU A 116 8.72 6.94 -8.52
N ALA A 117 7.41 6.79 -8.75
CA ALA A 117 6.39 6.97 -7.72
C ALA A 117 6.45 5.91 -6.61
N TYR A 118 7.17 4.79 -6.82
CA TYR A 118 7.41 3.80 -5.77
C TYR A 118 8.55 4.21 -4.82
N VAL A 119 9.36 5.20 -5.20
CA VAL A 119 10.36 5.79 -4.31
C VAL A 119 9.67 6.90 -3.50
N PRO A 120 9.56 6.78 -2.16
CA PRO A 120 8.75 7.71 -1.36
C PRO A 120 9.10 9.18 -1.57
N VAL A 121 10.40 9.50 -1.60
CA VAL A 121 10.89 10.87 -1.81
C VAL A 121 10.48 11.40 -3.18
N VAL A 122 10.58 10.59 -4.22
CA VAL A 122 10.22 11.01 -5.59
C VAL A 122 8.71 11.06 -5.78
N ASN A 123 7.95 10.22 -5.07
CA ASN A 123 6.50 10.30 -5.02
C ASN A 123 6.02 11.64 -4.46
N LEU A 124 6.63 12.11 -3.36
CA LEU A 124 6.33 13.44 -2.81
C LEU A 124 6.61 14.56 -3.81
N LEU A 125 7.74 14.49 -4.52
CA LEU A 125 8.03 15.43 -5.60
C LEU A 125 6.99 15.36 -6.72
N LEU A 126 6.56 14.15 -7.10
CA LEU A 126 5.52 13.95 -8.09
C LEU A 126 4.15 14.46 -7.63
N MET A 127 3.84 14.39 -6.34
CA MET A 127 2.65 15.03 -5.78
C MET A 127 2.72 16.55 -5.91
N LEU A 128 3.86 17.16 -5.65
CA LEU A 128 3.99 18.63 -5.64
C LEU A 128 4.15 19.25 -7.03
N LYS A 129 4.67 18.49 -8.00
CA LYS A 129 5.02 19.00 -9.33
C LYS A 129 3.83 19.66 -10.06
N PRO A 130 3.97 20.83 -10.70
CA PRO A 130 2.92 21.38 -11.55
C PRO A 130 2.73 20.54 -12.84
N PRO A 131 1.57 20.65 -13.53
CA PRO A 131 1.38 20.01 -14.83
C PRO A 131 2.32 20.60 -15.88
N ALA A 132 2.82 19.77 -16.80
CA ALA A 132 3.80 20.17 -17.82
C ALA A 132 3.22 21.01 -18.98
N LYS A 133 1.91 20.95 -19.23
CA LYS A 133 1.22 21.82 -20.19
C LYS A 133 0.34 22.81 -19.42
N GLU A 134 0.62 24.10 -19.58
CA GLU A 134 -0.05 25.22 -18.91
C GLU A 134 -1.48 25.52 -19.40
N GLU A 135 -2.02 24.78 -20.37
CA GLU A 135 -3.34 24.99 -21.00
C GLU A 135 -4.56 24.97 -20.04
N ARG A 136 -4.35 24.80 -18.74
CA ARG A 136 -5.41 24.92 -17.72
C ARG A 136 -5.06 25.87 -16.57
N ALA A 137 -4.29 26.92 -16.85
CA ALA A 137 -4.24 28.12 -16.02
C ALA A 137 -5.44 29.05 -16.26
N ALA A 138 -6.65 28.51 -16.44
CA ALA A 138 -7.82 29.30 -16.08
C ALA A 138 -7.71 29.59 -14.58
N PRO A 139 -7.94 30.83 -14.11
CA PRO A 139 -7.89 31.15 -12.69
C PRO A 139 -8.81 30.19 -11.96
N ARG A 140 -8.23 29.22 -11.24
CA ARG A 140 -9.03 28.25 -10.50
C ARG A 140 -9.80 29.04 -9.45
N PRO A 141 -11.14 28.94 -9.41
CA PRO A 141 -11.92 29.60 -8.38
C PRO A 141 -11.37 29.23 -7.00
N LEU A 142 -11.57 30.08 -6.00
CA LEU A 142 -11.05 29.88 -4.63
C LEU A 142 -11.35 28.47 -4.10
N THR A 143 -12.50 27.91 -4.50
CA THR A 143 -12.94 26.53 -4.27
C THR A 143 -11.96 25.46 -4.78
N GLY A 144 -11.29 25.67 -5.92
CA GLY A 144 -10.29 24.77 -6.47
C GLY A 144 -8.98 24.76 -5.68
N ARG A 145 -8.57 25.90 -5.09
CA ARG A 145 -7.43 25.97 -4.17
C ARG A 145 -7.77 25.27 -2.84
N LEU A 146 -8.93 25.57 -2.25
CA LEU A 146 -9.42 24.93 -1.03
C LEU A 146 -9.54 23.41 -1.18
N ARG A 147 -10.04 22.93 -2.32
CA ARG A 147 -10.15 21.49 -2.60
C ARG A 147 -8.78 20.83 -2.78
N ALA A 148 -7.80 21.55 -3.31
CA ALA A 148 -6.42 21.07 -3.42
C ALA A 148 -5.71 21.01 -2.06
N THR A 149 -5.88 21.99 -1.19
CA THR A 149 -5.37 21.93 0.19
C THR A 149 -6.11 20.88 1.01
N ALA A 150 -7.43 20.77 0.90
CA ALA A 150 -8.21 19.76 1.60
C ALA A 150 -7.81 18.33 1.19
N SER A 151 -7.53 18.08 -0.09
CA SER A 151 -7.04 16.76 -0.54
C SER A 151 -5.62 16.45 -0.07
N VAL A 152 -4.73 17.46 0.02
CA VAL A 152 -3.41 17.29 0.63
C VAL A 152 -3.50 17.02 2.12
N ALA A 153 -4.31 17.80 2.84
CA ALA A 153 -4.56 17.60 4.27
C ALA A 153 -5.19 16.23 4.54
N ALA A 154 -6.17 15.81 3.73
CA ALA A 154 -6.76 14.47 3.81
C ALA A 154 -5.72 13.38 3.55
N GLY A 155 -4.84 13.56 2.56
CA GLY A 155 -3.75 12.62 2.28
C GLY A 155 -2.78 12.47 3.46
N ILE A 156 -2.34 13.59 4.04
CA ILE A 156 -1.49 13.60 5.23
C ILE A 156 -2.19 12.96 6.42
N PHE A 157 -3.46 13.27 6.64
CA PHE A 157 -4.28 12.69 7.69
C PHE A 157 -4.39 11.16 7.54
N LEU A 158 -4.67 10.68 6.32
CA LEU A 158 -4.74 9.25 6.03
C LEU A 158 -3.39 8.54 6.23
N LEU A 159 -2.29 9.18 5.86
CA LEU A 159 -0.93 8.69 6.14
C LEU A 159 -0.67 8.56 7.64
N GLY A 160 -1.04 9.59 8.42
CA GLY A 160 -0.95 9.56 9.88
C GLY A 160 -1.83 8.48 10.49
N LEU A 161 -3.05 8.30 9.98
CA LEU A 161 -3.97 7.26 10.42
C LEU A 161 -3.43 5.86 10.14
N ALA A 162 -2.89 5.62 8.94
CA ALA A 162 -2.27 4.36 8.55
C ALA A 162 -1.04 4.03 9.43
N SER A 163 -0.19 5.02 9.69
CA SER A 163 0.99 4.86 10.56
C SER A 163 0.58 4.56 12.02
N THR A 164 -0.42 5.26 12.53
CA THR A 164 -0.96 5.03 13.88
C THR A 164 -1.56 3.63 13.97
N PHE A 165 -2.36 3.23 12.98
CA PHE A 165 -2.95 1.90 12.91
C PHE A 165 -1.86 0.81 12.90
N SER A 166 -0.85 0.94 12.05
CA SER A 166 0.29 0.01 12.02
C SER A 166 0.98 -0.10 13.38
N THR A 167 1.18 1.02 14.08
CA THR A 167 1.84 1.04 15.40
C THR A 167 0.97 0.37 16.47
N VAL A 168 -0.35 0.61 16.43
CA VAL A 168 -1.31 -0.03 17.34
C VAL A 168 -1.35 -1.53 17.08
N MET A 169 -1.36 -1.95 15.81
CA MET A 169 -1.35 -3.36 15.44
C MET A 169 -0.07 -4.06 15.91
N ASP A 170 1.10 -3.45 15.70
CA ASP A 170 2.37 -3.98 16.19
C ASP A 170 2.33 -4.20 17.72
N ARG A 171 1.75 -3.26 18.47
CA ARG A 171 1.59 -3.38 19.93
C ARG A 171 0.59 -4.46 20.37
N ILE A 172 -0.50 -4.64 19.64
CA ILE A 172 -1.49 -5.69 19.94
C ILE A 172 -0.83 -7.06 19.77
N VAL A 173 -0.14 -7.27 18.65
CA VAL A 173 0.56 -8.52 18.35
C VAL A 173 1.60 -8.84 19.44
N ASP A 174 2.42 -7.85 19.82
CA ASP A 174 3.44 -7.99 20.87
C ASP A 174 2.83 -8.41 22.21
N ARG A 175 1.69 -7.80 22.59
CA ARG A 175 0.99 -8.15 23.84
C ARG A 175 0.42 -9.57 23.83
N THR A 176 -0.16 -10.02 22.72
CA THR A 176 -0.68 -11.39 22.64
C THR A 176 0.44 -12.44 22.72
N GLN A 177 1.61 -12.18 22.13
CA GLN A 177 2.74 -13.10 22.19
C GLN A 177 3.35 -13.22 23.60
N HIS A 178 3.31 -12.15 24.41
CA HIS A 178 3.81 -12.20 25.79
C HIS A 178 2.85 -12.85 26.79
N LEU A 179 1.57 -13.00 26.46
CA LEU A 179 0.57 -13.61 27.35
C LEU A 179 0.53 -15.15 27.25
N GLU A 180 0.89 -15.74 26.11
CA GLU A 180 0.95 -17.21 25.93
C GLU A 180 2.00 -17.95 26.80
N PRO A 181 3.25 -17.47 26.99
CA PRO A 181 4.24 -18.23 27.77
C PRO A 181 3.87 -18.34 29.27
N VAL A 182 3.07 -17.41 29.80
CA VAL A 182 2.69 -17.40 31.22
C VAL A 182 1.63 -18.48 31.53
N GLN A 183 0.74 -18.81 30.59
CA GLN A 183 -0.29 -19.82 30.83
C GLN A 183 0.21 -21.26 30.67
N LEU A 184 1.20 -21.50 29.80
CA LEU A 184 1.79 -22.84 29.64
C LEU A 184 2.68 -23.25 30.83
N SER A 185 3.31 -22.29 31.51
CA SER A 185 4.09 -22.54 32.73
C SER A 185 3.21 -22.77 33.98
N ALA A 186 1.99 -22.21 34.02
CA ALA A 186 1.10 -22.37 35.16
C ALA A 186 0.39 -23.74 35.16
N ASN A 187 0.08 -24.28 33.98
CA ASN A 187 -0.61 -25.59 33.86
C ASN A 187 0.33 -26.80 33.90
N THR A 188 1.66 -26.61 33.86
CA THR A 188 2.64 -27.71 33.93
C THR A 188 3.12 -28.02 35.35
N LEU A 189 2.66 -27.27 36.36
CA LEU A 189 3.03 -27.46 37.78
C LEU A 189 1.98 -28.19 38.63
N ASP A 190 0.82 -28.55 38.06
CA ASP A 190 -0.29 -29.21 38.76
C ASP A 190 -0.54 -30.68 38.30
N LEU A 191 0.46 -31.34 37.69
CA LEU A 191 0.45 -32.78 37.34
C LEU A 191 1.67 -33.49 37.94
#